data_AF-A0A1Y0MRW3-F1
#
_entry.id   AF-A0A1Y0MRW3-F1
#
_cell.length_a   1.000
_cell.length_b   1.000
_cell.length_c   1.000
_cell.angle_alpha   90.00
_cell.angle_beta   90.00
_cell.angle_gamma   90.00
#
_symmetry.space_group_name_H-M   'P 1'
#
loop_
_entity.id
_entity.type
_entity.pdbx_description
1 polymer ?
#
loop_
_entity_poly.entity_id
_entity_poly.type
_entity_poly.pdbx_seq_one_letter_code
_entity_poly.pdbx_strand_id
1 'polypeptide(L)'
;MKKSLLIMLCGIAGVAFAQQGEQQVTTSAVFGSSSNSVGLFQSDENTLLINVDDIQKIEGVASIRDFDNWQSQSNTEGSVMLFDEWAPKGYVYAGDKKYVFPKMNYDILEGAVVSQFKKDSIFNLGVEGYDKIVFNNTVFKSIFTPSRGGNAMYQVVFECPDYSIVKEFAIEIREANPNPMINRSKRKIIQKEYYYKLVGQRLERFKFKKKNILALAGDQADDLEAYAKANRLSFKDDDDVAQILIQLYKMQHQ
;
A
#
# COMPACT_ATOMS: atom_id res chain seq x y z
N MET A 1 11.32 23.50 14.47
CA MET A 1 12.36 22.84 13.64
C MET A 1 11.81 21.49 13.22
N LYS A 2 11.43 21.32 11.95
CA LYS A 2 10.82 20.09 11.43
C LYS A 2 11.92 19.03 11.24
N LYS A 3 11.86 17.92 11.98
CA LYS A 3 12.70 16.75 11.72
C LYS A 3 12.10 16.00 10.55
N SER A 4 12.85 15.94 9.45
CA SER A 4 12.53 15.13 8.28
C SER A 4 12.94 13.69 8.59
N LEU A 5 11.99 12.76 8.60
CA LEU A 5 12.19 11.34 8.88
C LEU A 5 12.60 10.65 7.57
N LEU A 6 13.87 10.25 7.47
CA LEU A 6 14.39 9.48 6.34
C LEU A 6 14.20 7.99 6.64
N ILE A 7 13.17 7.38 6.06
CA ILE A 7 12.97 5.93 6.11
C ILE A 7 14.06 5.29 5.25
N MET A 8 15.02 4.64 5.91
CA MET A 8 16.10 3.89 5.27
C MET A 8 15.54 2.56 4.76
N LEU A 9 15.20 2.49 3.48
CA LEU A 9 14.96 1.23 2.77
C LEU A 9 16.28 0.41 2.78
N CYS A 10 16.29 -0.73 3.46
CA CYS A 10 17.34 -1.72 3.25
C CYS A 10 17.21 -2.28 1.83
N GLY A 11 18.25 -2.06 1.03
CA GLY A 11 18.28 -2.43 -0.39
C GLY A 11 18.22 -3.94 -0.59
N ILE A 12 17.38 -4.36 -1.55
CA ILE A 12 17.33 -5.73 -2.04
C ILE A 12 18.44 -5.88 -3.08
N ALA A 13 19.43 -6.74 -2.79
CA ALA A 13 20.40 -7.20 -3.77
C ALA A 13 19.73 -8.21 -4.70
N GLY A 14 19.81 -7.95 -6.00
CA GLY A 14 19.26 -8.82 -7.04
C GLY A 14 19.99 -10.16 -7.10
N VAL A 15 19.23 -11.24 -7.21
CA VAL A 15 19.75 -12.55 -7.59
C VAL A 15 19.44 -12.74 -9.08
N ALA A 16 20.49 -12.76 -9.89
CA ALA A 16 20.42 -13.13 -11.29
C ALA A 16 20.28 -14.65 -11.43
N PHE A 17 19.31 -15.11 -12.23
CA PHE A 17 19.28 -16.47 -12.74
C PHE A 17 19.11 -16.43 -14.25
N ALA A 18 20.03 -17.08 -14.96
CA ALA A 18 20.00 -17.29 -16.40
C ALA A 18 19.77 -18.78 -16.68
N GLN A 19 18.87 -19.12 -17.62
CA GLN A 19 19.11 -20.05 -18.76
C GLN A 19 17.83 -20.38 -19.57
N GLN A 20 17.91 -20.01 -20.86
CA GLN A 20 17.51 -20.68 -22.12
C GLN A 20 16.28 -21.64 -22.23
N GLY A 21 15.51 -21.45 -23.32
CA GLY A 21 14.70 -22.48 -23.99
C GLY A 21 13.58 -21.94 -24.89
N GLU A 22 13.66 -22.18 -26.20
CA GLU A 22 12.75 -21.72 -27.28
C GLU A 22 11.37 -22.40 -27.28
N GLN A 23 10.33 -21.72 -27.81
CA GLN A 23 9.63 -22.11 -29.06
C GLN A 23 8.52 -21.12 -29.46
N GLN A 24 8.52 -20.79 -30.75
CA GLN A 24 7.55 -19.96 -31.45
C GLN A 24 6.21 -20.69 -31.66
N VAL A 25 5.08 -19.98 -31.58
CA VAL A 25 3.92 -20.22 -32.44
C VAL A 25 3.35 -18.89 -32.91
N THR A 26 3.34 -18.74 -34.22
CA THR A 26 2.73 -17.66 -35.02
C THR A 26 1.21 -17.71 -34.94
N THR A 27 0.53 -16.55 -34.87
CA THR A 27 -0.69 -16.28 -35.66
C THR A 27 -0.96 -14.78 -35.73
N SER A 28 -1.30 -14.35 -36.94
CA SER A 28 -1.42 -12.99 -37.46
C SER A 28 -2.65 -12.23 -36.98
N ALA A 29 -2.54 -10.89 -36.88
CA ALA A 29 -3.56 -9.99 -37.41
C ALA A 29 -2.94 -8.59 -37.67
N VAL A 30 -3.00 -8.20 -38.94
CA VAL A 30 -2.70 -6.88 -39.48
C VAL A 30 -3.82 -5.92 -39.08
N PHE A 31 -3.52 -4.76 -38.50
CA PHE A 31 -4.28 -3.53 -38.73
C PHE A 31 -3.43 -2.28 -38.44
N GLY A 32 -3.25 -1.45 -39.47
CA GLY A 32 -3.38 0.01 -39.41
C GLY A 32 -2.38 0.81 -38.58
N SER A 33 -1.35 1.33 -39.24
CA SER A 33 -0.60 2.51 -38.81
C SER A 33 -1.51 3.74 -38.74
N SER A 34 -1.56 4.42 -37.60
CA SER A 34 -1.55 5.88 -37.55
C SER A 34 -0.77 6.38 -36.33
N SER A 35 0.42 6.88 -36.61
CA SER A 35 1.25 7.68 -35.72
C SER A 35 0.58 9.01 -35.42
N ASN A 36 0.53 9.38 -34.14
CA ASN A 36 0.80 10.73 -33.63
C ASN A 36 0.93 10.70 -32.11
N SER A 37 2.10 10.27 -31.62
CA SER A 37 2.53 10.49 -30.24
C SER A 37 3.35 11.78 -30.17
N VAL A 38 2.69 12.88 -29.83
CA VAL A 38 3.35 14.11 -29.37
C VAL A 38 3.15 14.19 -27.87
N GLY A 39 4.25 14.12 -27.12
CA GLY A 39 4.25 14.24 -25.67
C GLY A 39 5.58 13.85 -25.03
N LEU A 40 6.70 14.38 -25.53
CA LEU A 40 7.98 14.36 -24.84
C LEU A 40 7.90 15.24 -23.60
N PHE A 41 7.96 14.64 -22.40
CA PHE A 41 8.59 15.26 -21.24
C PHE A 41 9.35 14.18 -20.47
N GLN A 42 10.67 14.28 -20.55
CA GLN A 42 11.64 13.36 -19.96
C GLN A 42 11.74 13.60 -18.45
N SER A 43 11.54 12.55 -17.66
CA SER A 43 12.12 12.44 -16.31
C SER A 43 12.37 10.97 -16.02
N ASP A 44 13.62 10.54 -16.20
CA ASP A 44 14.17 9.19 -15.99
C ASP A 44 13.57 8.10 -16.89
N GLU A 45 14.42 7.28 -17.53
CA GLU A 45 14.10 6.35 -18.63
C GLU A 45 12.98 5.32 -18.34
N ASN A 46 12.55 5.17 -17.08
CA ASN A 46 11.49 4.26 -16.65
C ASN A 46 10.25 4.93 -16.01
N THR A 47 10.15 6.27 -16.01
CA THR A 47 8.95 6.96 -15.49
C THR A 47 8.00 7.30 -16.64
N LEU A 48 6.84 6.67 -16.66
CA LEU A 48 5.77 7.02 -17.60
C LEU A 48 4.80 7.98 -16.92
N LEU A 49 4.76 9.22 -17.42
CA LEU A 49 3.66 10.14 -17.15
C LEU A 49 2.45 9.64 -17.93
N ILE A 50 1.42 9.24 -17.21
CA ILE A 50 0.26 8.58 -17.80
C ILE A 50 -0.61 9.61 -18.53
N ASN A 51 -0.84 9.39 -19.83
CA ASN A 51 -1.93 10.00 -20.58
C ASN A 51 -3.18 9.09 -20.47
N VAL A 52 -4.38 9.68 -20.51
CA VAL A 52 -5.67 8.97 -20.27
C VAL A 52 -5.87 7.80 -21.24
N ASP A 53 -5.40 7.94 -22.48
CA ASP A 53 -5.52 6.91 -23.52
C ASP A 53 -4.54 5.73 -23.34
N ASP A 54 -3.49 5.91 -22.53
CA ASP A 54 -2.52 4.86 -22.20
C ASP A 54 -2.88 4.11 -20.91
N ILE A 55 -3.82 4.63 -20.10
CA ILE A 55 -4.30 3.97 -18.87
C ILE A 55 -4.88 2.60 -19.19
N GLN A 56 -5.69 2.49 -20.25
CA GLN A 56 -6.31 1.21 -20.65
C GLN A 56 -5.30 0.13 -21.05
N LYS A 57 -4.03 0.51 -21.26
CA LYS A 57 -2.92 -0.40 -21.61
C LYS A 57 -2.09 -0.82 -20.39
N ILE A 58 -2.39 -0.29 -19.20
CA ILE A 58 -1.75 -0.68 -17.94
C ILE A 58 -2.47 -1.92 -17.42
N GLU A 59 -1.74 -3.02 -17.29
CA GLU A 59 -2.23 -4.23 -16.63
C GLU A 59 -2.68 -3.91 -15.20
N GLY A 60 -3.90 -4.32 -14.81
CA GLY A 60 -4.48 -4.07 -13.48
C GLY A 60 -5.46 -2.88 -13.41
N VAL A 61 -5.72 -2.15 -14.51
CA VAL A 61 -6.83 -1.20 -14.56
C VAL A 61 -8.15 -1.96 -14.62
N ALA A 62 -8.94 -1.89 -13.55
CA ALA A 62 -10.13 -2.72 -13.38
C ALA A 62 -11.40 -2.04 -13.94
N SER A 63 -11.54 -0.71 -13.79
CA SER A 63 -12.70 0.03 -14.31
C SER A 63 -12.51 1.56 -14.29
N ILE A 64 -13.17 2.27 -15.20
CA ILE A 64 -13.40 3.71 -15.13
C ILE A 64 -14.82 3.92 -14.57
N ARG A 65 -14.98 4.71 -13.49
CA ARG A 65 -16.30 5.02 -12.90
C ARG A 65 -16.52 6.55 -12.86
N ASP A 66 -17.76 6.97 -13.05
CA ASP A 66 -18.18 8.37 -12.92
C ASP A 66 -18.12 8.82 -11.45
N PHE A 67 -17.50 9.97 -11.18
CA PHE A 67 -17.25 10.50 -9.82
C PHE A 67 -18.52 10.82 -9.03
N ASP A 68 -19.60 11.20 -9.72
CA ASP A 68 -20.80 11.77 -9.10
C ASP A 68 -21.61 10.76 -8.26
N ASN A 69 -21.42 9.45 -8.49
CA ASN A 69 -22.12 8.42 -7.72
C ASN A 69 -21.45 8.08 -6.36
N TRP A 70 -20.36 8.79 -6.00
CA TRP A 70 -19.51 8.46 -4.87
C TRP A 70 -19.76 9.32 -3.61
N GLN A 71 -20.15 10.59 -3.74
CA GLN A 71 -20.14 11.55 -2.61
C GLN A 71 -21.46 11.73 -1.85
N SER A 72 -22.51 10.94 -2.09
CA SER A 72 -23.80 11.17 -1.42
C SER A 72 -24.25 9.99 -0.55
N GLN A 73 -23.74 9.94 0.68
CA GLN A 73 -24.50 9.39 1.81
C GLN A 73 -24.52 10.43 2.93
N SER A 74 -25.47 11.35 2.85
CA SER A 74 -25.66 12.47 3.79
C SER A 74 -25.99 12.07 5.24
N ASN A 75 -25.96 10.78 5.58
CA ASN A 75 -26.23 10.27 6.92
C ASN A 75 -25.23 9.20 7.43
N THR A 76 -24.02 9.17 6.85
CA THR A 76 -22.95 8.25 7.25
C THR A 76 -21.77 9.02 7.84
N GLU A 77 -21.34 8.65 9.05
CA GLU A 77 -20.12 9.14 9.69
C GLU A 77 -18.92 8.28 9.30
N GLY A 78 -17.78 8.89 9.01
CA GLY A 78 -16.54 8.21 8.61
C GLY A 78 -16.39 8.09 7.09
N SER A 79 -15.31 7.45 6.66
CA SER A 79 -14.93 7.32 5.25
C SER A 79 -14.46 5.92 4.92
N VAL A 80 -14.81 5.43 3.74
CA VAL A 80 -14.24 4.19 3.18
C VAL A 80 -12.84 4.39 2.61
N MET A 81 -12.46 5.65 2.34
CA MET A 81 -11.13 6.01 1.87
C MET A 81 -10.12 5.96 2.99
N LEU A 82 -8.95 5.39 2.71
CA LEU A 82 -7.87 5.27 3.66
C LEU A 82 -7.38 6.62 4.17
N PHE A 83 -7.21 7.59 3.27
CA PHE A 83 -6.77 8.93 3.64
C PHE A 83 -7.93 9.91 3.56
N ASP A 84 -8.05 10.79 4.56
CA ASP A 84 -8.99 11.92 4.53
C ASP A 84 -8.61 12.90 3.40
N GLU A 85 -7.31 13.18 3.28
CA GLU A 85 -6.74 13.98 2.20
C GLU A 85 -6.12 13.08 1.13
N TRP A 86 -6.55 13.27 -0.12
CA TRP A 86 -6.04 12.50 -1.24
C TRP A 86 -4.59 12.88 -1.53
N ALA A 87 -3.73 11.87 -1.73
CA ALA A 87 -2.33 12.10 -2.03
C ALA A 87 -2.21 12.87 -3.35
N PRO A 88 -1.59 14.07 -3.39
CA PRO A 88 -1.55 14.87 -4.62
C PRO A 88 -0.83 14.15 -5.75
N LYS A 89 0.12 13.27 -5.39
CA LYS A 89 0.90 12.44 -6.31
C LYS A 89 1.13 11.06 -5.70
N GLY A 90 0.86 10.03 -6.47
CA GLY A 90 1.10 8.63 -6.14
C GLY A 90 2.00 7.95 -7.16
N TYR A 91 2.66 6.89 -6.73
CA TYR A 91 3.55 6.09 -7.59
C TYR A 91 3.13 4.64 -7.56
N VAL A 92 2.92 4.03 -8.73
CA VAL A 92 2.63 2.61 -8.88
C VAL A 92 3.78 1.97 -9.65
N TYR A 93 4.30 0.86 -9.13
CA TYR A 93 5.40 0.10 -9.73
C TYR A 93 4.87 -1.26 -10.18
N ALA A 94 5.07 -1.58 -11.46
CA ALA A 94 4.72 -2.85 -12.07
C ALA A 94 5.93 -3.37 -12.86
N GLY A 95 6.63 -4.35 -12.30
CA GLY A 95 7.98 -4.74 -12.73
C GLY A 95 8.92 -3.54 -12.73
N ASP A 96 9.59 -3.32 -13.86
CA ASP A 96 10.55 -2.22 -14.05
C ASP A 96 9.88 -0.87 -14.35
N LYS A 97 8.55 -0.84 -14.56
CA LYS A 97 7.82 0.36 -14.94
C LYS A 97 7.33 1.13 -13.73
N LYS A 98 7.52 2.45 -13.76
CA LYS A 98 7.01 3.38 -12.74
C LYS A 98 5.96 4.29 -13.36
N TYR A 99 4.77 4.23 -12.80
CA TYR A 99 3.62 5.02 -13.18
C TYR A 99 3.34 6.11 -12.16
N VAL A 100 2.98 7.30 -12.64
CA VAL A 100 2.67 8.45 -11.79
C VAL A 100 1.20 8.82 -11.92
N PHE A 101 0.50 8.82 -10.80
CA PHE A 101 -0.93 9.12 -10.71
C PHE A 101 -1.17 10.41 -9.91
N PRO A 102 -1.98 11.37 -10.41
CA PRO A 102 -2.42 12.51 -9.62
C PRO A 102 -3.53 12.08 -8.64
N LYS A 103 -3.67 12.81 -7.53
CA LYS A 103 -4.80 12.69 -6.58
C LYS A 103 -5.20 11.23 -6.34
N MET A 104 -4.37 10.51 -5.61
CA MET A 104 -4.50 9.07 -5.38
C MET A 104 -4.98 8.79 -3.95
N ASN A 105 -5.81 7.77 -3.78
CA ASN A 105 -6.24 7.26 -2.48
C ASN A 105 -6.44 5.74 -2.56
N TYR A 106 -6.77 5.11 -1.44
CA TYR A 106 -7.10 3.70 -1.40
C TYR A 106 -8.51 3.51 -0.85
N ASP A 107 -9.35 2.84 -1.61
CA ASP A 107 -10.67 2.42 -1.15
C ASP A 107 -10.54 1.11 -0.39
N ILE A 108 -10.72 1.17 0.93
CA ILE A 108 -10.57 -0.01 1.80
C ILE A 108 -11.72 -1.00 1.57
N LEU A 109 -12.90 -0.53 1.13
CA LEU A 109 -14.07 -1.38 0.94
C LEU A 109 -13.92 -2.23 -0.33
N GLU A 110 -13.56 -1.59 -1.43
CA GLU A 110 -13.34 -2.25 -2.73
C GLU A 110 -11.96 -2.92 -2.83
N GLY A 111 -11.03 -2.57 -1.93
CA GLY A 111 -9.67 -3.10 -1.95
C GLY A 111 -8.87 -2.64 -3.17
N ALA A 112 -9.12 -1.41 -3.64
CA ALA A 112 -8.57 -0.88 -4.88
C ALA A 112 -7.93 0.50 -4.69
N VAL A 113 -6.91 0.79 -5.48
CA VAL A 113 -6.32 2.13 -5.54
C VAL A 113 -7.16 3.00 -6.46
N VAL A 114 -7.50 4.19 -5.99
CA VAL A 114 -8.35 5.13 -6.72
C VAL A 114 -7.58 6.39 -7.06
N SER A 115 -7.74 6.90 -8.29
CA SER A 115 -7.08 8.13 -8.73
C SER A 115 -8.04 9.05 -9.49
N GLN A 116 -8.01 10.35 -9.17
CA GLN A 116 -8.77 11.38 -9.87
C GLN A 116 -7.88 12.11 -10.89
N PHE A 117 -8.04 11.78 -12.17
CA PHE A 117 -7.32 12.44 -13.28
C PHE A 117 -8.04 13.68 -13.81
N LYS A 118 -9.37 13.63 -13.92
CA LYS A 118 -10.23 14.73 -14.34
C LYS A 118 -11.23 15.03 -13.24
N LYS A 119 -11.90 16.19 -13.32
CA LYS A 119 -12.86 16.64 -12.30
C LYS A 119 -13.94 15.59 -12.00
N ASP A 120 -14.36 14.85 -13.02
CA ASP A 120 -15.55 13.98 -12.95
C ASP A 120 -15.24 12.48 -13.14
N SER A 121 -13.96 12.06 -13.17
CA SER A 121 -13.58 10.65 -13.42
C SER A 121 -12.62 10.11 -12.35
N ILE A 122 -13.03 9.02 -11.70
CA ILE A 122 -12.17 8.18 -10.86
C ILE A 122 -11.78 6.92 -11.62
N PHE A 123 -10.51 6.58 -11.52
CA PHE A 123 -9.96 5.32 -12.02
C PHE A 123 -9.73 4.38 -10.85
N ASN A 124 -10.24 3.16 -10.96
CA ASN A 124 -9.97 2.09 -10.01
C ASN A 124 -8.91 1.16 -10.58
N LEU A 125 -7.80 1.05 -9.84
CA LEU A 125 -6.67 0.19 -10.11
C LEU A 125 -6.79 -1.00 -9.15
N GLY A 126 -7.06 -2.19 -9.69
CA GLY A 126 -7.05 -3.41 -8.91
C GLY A 126 -5.65 -3.67 -8.39
N VAL A 127 -5.51 -4.27 -7.21
CA VAL A 127 -4.20 -4.43 -6.56
C VAL A 127 -3.38 -5.59 -7.13
N GLU A 128 -3.96 -6.30 -8.09
CA GLU A 128 -3.33 -7.38 -8.85
C GLU A 128 -2.43 -6.80 -9.95
N GLY A 129 -1.23 -7.35 -10.11
CA GLY A 129 -0.28 -6.92 -11.15
C GLY A 129 0.67 -5.77 -10.73
N TYR A 130 0.57 -5.27 -9.50
CA TYR A 130 1.49 -4.24 -8.99
C TYR A 130 2.36 -4.77 -7.85
N ASP A 131 3.66 -4.50 -7.91
CA ASP A 131 4.61 -4.92 -6.88
C ASP A 131 4.59 -3.97 -5.68
N LYS A 132 4.49 -2.67 -5.96
CA LYS A 132 4.63 -1.62 -4.97
C LYS A 132 3.81 -0.39 -5.34
N ILE A 133 3.17 0.20 -4.35
CA ILE A 133 2.43 1.45 -4.49
C ILE A 133 2.89 2.41 -3.38
N VAL A 134 3.08 3.68 -3.71
CA VAL A 134 3.54 4.69 -2.76
C VAL A 134 2.56 5.85 -2.72
N PHE A 135 2.02 6.10 -1.53
CA PHE A 135 1.15 7.23 -1.21
C PHE A 135 1.82 8.09 -0.14
N ASN A 136 2.00 9.40 -0.36
CA ASN A 136 2.52 10.31 0.68
C ASN A 136 3.77 9.78 1.43
N ASN A 137 4.73 9.20 0.69
CA ASN A 137 5.94 8.56 1.22
C ASN A 137 5.74 7.23 1.99
N THR A 138 4.52 6.75 2.12
CA THR A 138 4.19 5.45 2.68
C THR A 138 4.19 4.38 1.59
N VAL A 139 4.88 3.28 1.83
CA VAL A 139 5.01 2.16 0.89
C VAL A 139 3.96 1.10 1.19
N PHE A 140 3.30 0.64 0.14
CA PHE A 140 2.33 -0.45 0.17
C PHE A 140 2.77 -1.54 -0.81
N LYS A 141 2.53 -2.80 -0.46
CA LYS A 141 2.82 -3.97 -1.29
C LYS A 141 1.60 -4.84 -1.44
N SER A 142 1.45 -5.43 -2.62
CA SER A 142 0.44 -6.43 -2.90
C SER A 142 0.97 -7.79 -2.45
N ILE A 143 0.26 -8.46 -1.54
CA ILE A 143 0.65 -9.76 -0.99
C ILE A 143 -0.47 -10.75 -1.24
N PHE A 144 -0.13 -11.91 -1.79
CA PHE A 144 -1.08 -13.00 -1.99
C PHE A 144 -1.52 -13.58 -0.65
N THR A 145 -2.82 -13.53 -0.39
CA THR A 145 -3.43 -14.03 0.84
C THR A 145 -4.41 -15.14 0.49
N PRO A 146 -4.01 -16.43 0.62
CA PRO A 146 -4.85 -17.57 0.22
C PRO A 146 -6.22 -17.57 0.90
N SER A 147 -6.31 -17.10 2.15
CA SER A 147 -7.56 -17.02 2.91
C SER A 147 -8.58 -16.04 2.32
N ARG A 148 -8.16 -15.13 1.44
CA ARG A 148 -9.03 -14.21 0.68
C ARG A 148 -9.21 -14.60 -0.78
N GLY A 149 -8.53 -15.65 -1.25
CA GLY A 149 -8.59 -16.09 -2.64
C GLY A 149 -7.94 -15.12 -3.63
N GLY A 150 -7.04 -14.23 -3.17
CA GLY A 150 -6.40 -13.24 -4.03
C GLY A 150 -5.35 -12.38 -3.33
N ASN A 151 -4.85 -11.39 -4.05
CA ASN A 151 -3.91 -10.40 -3.49
C ASN A 151 -4.65 -9.35 -2.65
N ALA A 152 -4.00 -8.91 -1.58
CA ALA A 152 -4.45 -7.76 -0.79
C ALA A 152 -3.29 -6.77 -0.59
N MET A 153 -3.62 -5.49 -0.46
CA MET A 153 -2.62 -4.48 -0.18
C MET A 153 -2.33 -4.37 1.31
N TYR A 154 -1.04 -4.28 1.61
CA TYR A 154 -0.56 -4.02 2.95
C TYR A 154 0.41 -2.85 2.94
N GLN A 155 0.29 -1.95 3.90
CA GLN A 155 1.29 -0.94 4.20
C GLN A 155 2.51 -1.61 4.84
N VAL A 156 3.70 -1.26 4.38
CA VAL A 156 4.95 -1.72 5.00
C VAL A 156 5.31 -0.78 6.14
N VAL A 157 5.37 -1.31 7.37
CA VAL A 157 5.81 -0.56 8.56
C VAL A 157 7.29 -0.78 8.81
N PHE A 158 7.76 -2.01 8.63
CA PHE A 158 9.17 -2.39 8.77
C PHE A 158 9.49 -3.53 7.80
N GLU A 159 10.71 -3.54 7.25
CA GLU A 159 11.16 -4.58 6.33
C GLU A 159 12.66 -4.85 6.55
N CYS A 160 12.99 -6.13 6.75
CA CYS A 160 14.36 -6.65 6.73
C CYS A 160 14.41 -7.96 5.91
N PRO A 161 15.61 -8.51 5.62
CA PRO A 161 15.73 -9.74 4.84
C PRO A 161 14.99 -10.95 5.45
N ASP A 162 14.90 -11.02 6.79
CA ASP A 162 14.33 -12.18 7.49
C ASP A 162 12.81 -12.10 7.61
N TYR A 163 12.27 -10.91 7.82
CA TYR A 163 10.83 -10.69 7.99
C TYR A 163 10.43 -9.24 7.70
N SER A 164 9.14 -9.04 7.46
CA SER A 164 8.54 -7.71 7.39
C SER A 164 7.40 -7.59 8.38
N ILE A 165 7.16 -6.38 8.86
CA ILE A 165 5.94 -6.03 9.58
C ILE A 165 5.07 -5.20 8.65
N VAL A 166 3.89 -5.72 8.37
CA VAL A 166 2.94 -5.13 7.44
C VAL A 166 1.62 -4.83 8.13
N LYS A 167 0.94 -3.78 7.69
CA LYS A 167 -0.34 -3.31 8.19
C LYS A 167 -1.41 -3.45 7.11
N GLU A 168 -2.54 -4.02 7.50
CA GLU A 168 -3.75 -4.15 6.72
C GLU A 168 -4.81 -3.17 7.22
N PHE A 169 -5.58 -2.62 6.28
CA PHE A 169 -6.74 -1.80 6.57
C PHE A 169 -8.03 -2.58 6.30
N ALA A 170 -9.01 -2.44 7.18
CA ALA A 170 -10.33 -3.04 7.04
C ALA A 170 -11.41 -2.06 7.51
N ILE A 171 -12.65 -2.25 7.06
CA ILE A 171 -13.80 -1.45 7.47
C ILE A 171 -14.74 -2.29 8.34
N GLU A 172 -15.19 -1.70 9.45
CA GLU A 172 -16.34 -2.13 10.23
C GLU A 172 -17.48 -1.13 10.01
N ILE A 173 -18.61 -1.59 9.47
CA ILE A 173 -19.81 -0.77 9.29
C ILE A 173 -20.74 -1.00 10.47
N ARG A 174 -21.05 0.07 11.20
CA ARG A 174 -22.09 0.07 12.24
C ARG A 174 -23.33 0.76 11.72
N GLU A 175 -24.40 0.00 11.60
CA GLU A 175 -25.69 0.51 11.13
C GLU A 175 -26.35 1.45 12.14
N ALA A 176 -27.13 2.40 11.59
CA ALA A 176 -28.00 3.26 12.38
C ALA A 176 -29.09 2.43 13.06
N ASN A 177 -29.53 2.87 14.25
CA ASN A 177 -30.66 2.28 14.95
C ASN A 177 -31.85 3.25 14.89
N PRO A 178 -33.01 2.83 14.38
CA PRO A 178 -34.19 3.68 14.29
C PRO A 178 -34.84 3.95 15.67
N ASN A 179 -34.49 3.21 16.72
CA ASN A 179 -35.03 3.43 18.05
C ASN A 179 -34.41 4.69 18.69
N PRO A 180 -35.20 5.76 18.96
CA PRO A 180 -34.69 7.02 19.53
C PRO A 180 -34.13 6.88 20.95
N MET A 181 -34.48 5.81 21.68
CA MET A 181 -33.88 5.51 22.99
C MET A 181 -32.45 4.98 22.89
N ILE A 182 -32.03 4.55 21.70
CA ILE A 182 -30.67 4.11 21.40
C ILE A 182 -30.00 5.25 20.64
N ASN A 183 -29.02 5.92 21.26
CA ASN A 183 -28.30 7.05 20.67
C ASN A 183 -27.36 6.63 19.52
N ARG A 184 -27.94 6.13 18.42
CA ARG A 184 -27.28 5.65 17.20
C ARG A 184 -28.08 6.08 15.97
N SER A 185 -28.31 7.38 15.83
CA SER A 185 -29.13 7.93 14.73
C SER A 185 -28.45 7.89 13.35
N LYS A 186 -27.14 7.63 13.28
CA LYS A 186 -26.36 7.65 12.05
C LYS A 186 -25.60 6.34 11.84
N ARG A 187 -25.42 5.99 10.57
CA ARG A 187 -24.53 4.91 10.16
C ARG A 187 -23.09 5.36 10.37
N LYS A 188 -22.20 4.48 10.83
CA LYS A 188 -20.80 4.81 11.07
C LYS A 188 -19.87 3.80 10.41
N ILE A 189 -18.93 4.30 9.62
CA ILE A 189 -17.82 3.55 9.03
C ILE A 189 -16.62 3.72 9.97
N ILE A 190 -16.10 2.61 10.47
CA ILE A 190 -14.90 2.58 11.32
C ILE A 190 -13.79 1.84 10.60
N GLN A 191 -12.68 2.54 10.40
CA GLN A 191 -11.47 1.91 9.90
C GLN A 191 -10.77 1.14 11.01
N LYS A 192 -10.29 -0.05 10.66
CA LYS A 192 -9.55 -0.96 11.52
C LYS A 192 -8.20 -1.22 10.90
N GLU A 193 -7.21 -1.36 11.77
CA GLU A 193 -5.86 -1.72 11.38
C GLU A 193 -5.49 -3.05 12.00
N TYR A 194 -4.91 -3.92 11.19
CA TYR A 194 -4.38 -5.20 11.64
C TYR A 194 -2.93 -5.33 11.21
N TYR A 195 -2.08 -5.70 12.15
CA TYR A 195 -0.66 -5.86 11.90
C TYR A 195 -0.34 -7.33 11.72
N TYR A 196 0.60 -7.62 10.84
CA TYR A 196 1.07 -8.96 10.57
C TYR A 196 2.59 -8.98 10.46
N LYS A 197 3.19 -10.07 10.95
CA LYS A 197 4.56 -10.43 10.63
C LYS A 197 4.52 -11.29 9.38
N LEU A 198 5.19 -10.85 8.33
CA LEU A 198 5.40 -11.56 7.09
C LEU A 198 6.76 -12.26 7.14
N VAL A 199 6.77 -13.58 7.01
CA VAL A 199 8.00 -14.39 6.87
C VAL A 199 7.86 -15.22 5.60
N GLY A 200 8.65 -14.92 4.57
CA GLY A 200 8.43 -15.46 3.23
C GLY A 200 7.03 -15.10 2.74
N GLN A 201 6.18 -16.11 2.54
CA GLN A 201 4.77 -15.95 2.12
C GLN A 201 3.76 -16.12 3.27
N ARG A 202 4.22 -16.29 4.51
CA ARG A 202 3.36 -16.54 5.67
C ARG A 202 3.05 -15.25 6.42
N LEU A 203 1.77 -14.92 6.53
CA LEU A 203 1.26 -13.83 7.35
C LEU A 203 0.81 -14.33 8.72
N GLU A 204 1.44 -13.83 9.77
CA GLU A 204 1.08 -14.12 11.16
C GLU A 204 0.58 -12.88 11.86
N ARG A 205 -0.56 -12.96 12.53
CA ARG A 205 -1.13 -11.80 13.22
C ARG A 205 -0.19 -11.31 14.32
N PHE A 206 0.23 -10.06 14.19
CA PHE A 206 1.10 -9.40 15.15
C PHE A 206 0.33 -8.25 15.81
N LYS A 207 0.61 -7.97 17.08
CA LYS A 207 0.01 -6.82 17.77
C LYS A 207 1.12 -5.99 18.38
N PHE A 208 1.09 -4.68 18.14
CA PHE A 208 2.01 -3.73 18.73
C PHE A 208 1.75 -3.61 20.24
N LYS A 209 2.41 -4.51 20.96
CA LYS A 209 2.46 -4.54 22.42
C LYS A 209 3.93 -4.69 22.77
N LYS A 210 4.37 -3.95 23.78
CA LYS A 210 5.73 -4.03 24.32
C LYS A 210 6.22 -5.48 24.46
N LYS A 211 5.44 -6.33 25.13
CA LYS A 211 5.78 -7.76 25.32
C LYS A 211 5.99 -8.53 24.01
N ASN A 212 5.23 -8.22 22.96
CA ASN A 212 5.32 -8.92 21.68
C ASN A 212 6.55 -8.47 20.89
N ILE A 213 6.87 -7.17 20.94
CA ILE A 213 8.05 -6.60 20.29
C ILE A 213 9.32 -7.08 20.99
N LEU A 214 9.36 -7.04 22.33
CA LEU A 214 10.48 -7.55 23.10
C LEU A 214 10.66 -9.07 22.94
N ALA A 215 9.58 -9.83 22.74
CA ALA A 215 9.69 -11.26 22.43
C ALA A 215 10.41 -11.53 21.09
N LEU A 216 10.45 -10.58 20.15
CA LEU A 216 11.25 -10.71 18.93
C LEU A 216 12.77 -10.57 19.21
N ALA A 217 13.14 -9.92 20.31
CA ALA A 217 14.53 -9.64 20.66
C ALA A 217 15.20 -10.78 21.43
N GLY A 218 14.44 -11.71 22.01
CA GLY A 218 15.00 -12.81 22.81
C GLY A 218 15.88 -12.28 23.94
N ASP A 219 17.14 -12.70 23.96
CA ASP A 219 18.13 -12.32 24.98
C ASP A 219 18.48 -10.82 24.96
N GLN A 220 18.26 -10.14 23.84
CA GLN A 220 18.54 -8.70 23.68
C GLN A 220 17.36 -7.81 24.11
N ALA A 221 16.33 -8.38 24.73
CA ALA A 221 15.11 -7.65 25.11
C ALA A 221 15.38 -6.47 26.07
N ASP A 222 16.26 -6.65 27.05
CA ASP A 222 16.57 -5.60 28.03
C ASP A 222 17.30 -4.41 27.39
N ASP A 223 18.26 -4.69 26.50
CA ASP A 223 18.99 -3.65 25.75
C ASP A 223 18.08 -2.90 24.80
N LEU A 224 17.19 -3.61 24.10
CA LEU A 224 16.20 -3.00 23.21
C LEU A 224 15.20 -2.14 23.99
N GLU A 225 14.77 -2.58 25.17
CA GLU A 225 13.90 -1.81 26.05
C GLU A 225 14.61 -0.54 26.55
N ALA A 226 15.88 -0.65 26.96
CA ALA A 226 16.68 0.49 27.39
C ALA A 226 16.84 1.52 26.26
N TYR A 227 17.10 1.06 25.03
CA TYR A 227 17.15 1.91 23.85
C TYR A 227 15.82 2.65 23.60
N ALA A 228 14.70 1.93 23.62
CA ALA A 228 13.37 2.53 23.42
C ALA A 228 13.07 3.60 24.48
N LYS A 229 13.42 3.34 25.74
CA LYS A 229 13.27 4.31 26.84
C LYS A 229 14.15 5.55 26.65
N ALA A 230 15.44 5.36 26.33
CA ALA A 230 16.38 6.45 26.14
C ALA A 230 15.95 7.41 25.02
N ASN A 231 15.36 6.86 23.95
CA ASN A 231 14.88 7.62 22.80
C ASN A 231 13.40 8.03 22.91
N ARG A 232 12.73 7.71 24.03
CA ARG A 232 11.31 8.01 24.29
C ARG A 232 10.35 7.44 23.22
N LEU A 233 10.66 6.26 22.71
CA LEU A 233 9.90 5.59 21.66
C LEU A 233 8.67 4.86 22.23
N SER A 234 7.56 4.94 21.51
CA SER A 234 6.31 4.25 21.82
C SER A 234 6.25 2.87 21.17
N PHE A 235 5.87 1.84 21.94
CA PHE A 235 5.59 0.49 21.42
C PHE A 235 4.22 0.36 20.72
N LYS A 236 3.57 1.48 20.40
CA LYS A 236 2.24 1.53 19.78
C LYS A 236 2.18 2.39 18.53
N ASP A 237 3.14 3.28 18.35
CA ASP A 237 3.22 4.17 17.20
C ASP A 237 4.03 3.49 16.10
N ASP A 238 3.59 3.60 14.85
CA ASP A 238 4.21 2.88 13.74
C ASP A 238 5.65 3.30 13.49
N ASP A 239 5.91 4.61 13.50
CA ASP A 239 7.23 5.17 13.18
C ASP A 239 8.22 4.84 14.29
N ASP A 240 7.77 4.91 15.54
CA ASP A 240 8.57 4.52 16.71
C ASP A 240 8.83 3.00 16.73
N VAL A 241 7.83 2.18 16.43
CA VAL A 241 7.99 0.72 16.36
C VAL A 241 8.94 0.34 15.21
N ALA A 242 8.84 0.99 14.06
CA ALA A 242 9.77 0.80 12.96
C ALA A 242 11.22 1.11 13.40
N GLN A 243 11.45 2.21 14.12
CA GLN A 243 12.77 2.55 14.66
C GLN A 243 13.29 1.51 15.66
N ILE A 244 12.43 1.03 16.56
CA ILE A 244 12.79 -0.05 17.51
C ILE A 244 13.20 -1.31 16.74
N LEU A 245 12.45 -1.71 15.72
CA LEU A 245 12.75 -2.91 14.94
C LEU A 245 14.01 -2.76 14.08
N ILE A 246 14.29 -1.57 13.56
CA ILE A 246 15.56 -1.26 12.88
C ILE A 246 16.73 -1.43 13.86
N GLN A 247 16.59 -0.96 15.10
CA GLN A 247 17.63 -1.11 16.10
C GLN A 247 17.84 -2.57 16.49
N LEU A 248 16.75 -3.33 16.65
CA LEU A 248 16.83 -4.77 16.91
C LEU A 248 17.60 -5.49 15.80
N TYR A 249 17.28 -5.21 14.54
CA TYR A 249 17.96 -5.83 13.40
C TYR A 249 19.48 -5.57 13.43
N LYS A 250 19.90 -4.35 13.80
CA LYS A 250 21.32 -3.99 13.98
C LYS A 250 21.97 -4.78 15.11
N MET A 251 21.28 -4.96 16.24
CA MET A 251 21.82 -5.70 17.38
C MET A 251 22.03 -7.19 17.08
N GLN A 252 21.21 -7.78 16.19
CA GLN A 252 21.30 -9.20 15.81
C GLN A 252 22.39 -9.52 14.77
N HIS A 253 22.86 -8.50 14.05
CA HIS A 253 23.83 -8.63 12.94
C HIS A 253 25.13 -7.85 13.18
N GLN A 254 25.41 -7.54 14.45
CA GLN A 254 26.68 -7.02 14.95
C GLN A 254 27.49 -8.15 15.57
#